data_AF-A0A3D0JPW3-F1
#
_entry.id   AF-A0A3D0JPW3-F1
#
_cell.length_a   1.000
_cell.length_b   1.000
_cell.length_c   1.000
_cell.angle_alpha   90.00
_cell.angle_beta   90.00
_cell.angle_gamma   90.00
#
_symmetry.space_group_name_H-M   'P 1'
#
loop_
_entity.id
_entity.type
_entity.pdbx_description
1 polymer ?
#
loop_
_entity_poly.entity_id
_entity_poly.type
_entity_poly.pdbx_seq_one_letter_code
_entity_poly.pdbx_strand_id
1 'polypeptide(L)'
;MALAGVIFSLRLVQLPDNWALGVTGLQLLGFGLLGVVSAYIGICAFATQRVWHFRERSIKLPSLKMALLQLCLGASNWSLMAALIFWLLPEGASYPSVLGVLLISCMAAVVAHIPAGLGVLEAVFLAMLQHQYGQASLIAALLAYRVLYYLLPLLVASVAYLVLEKRAKTLRKRGEQAVEEPSPVSAGNTP
;
A
#
# COMPACT_ATOMS: atom_id res chain seq x y z
N MET A 1 8.14 -4.66 -5.39
CA MET A 1 9.51 -4.90 -5.90
C MET A 1 9.83 -6.38 -6.07
N ALA A 2 9.77 -7.23 -5.03
CA ALA A 2 9.98 -8.67 -5.22
C ALA A 2 8.95 -9.33 -6.16
N LEU A 3 7.64 -9.06 -5.97
CA LEU A 3 6.60 -9.56 -6.88
C LEU A 3 6.81 -9.09 -8.32
N ALA A 4 7.13 -7.81 -8.53
CA ALA A 4 7.43 -7.26 -9.85
C ALA A 4 8.63 -7.95 -10.49
N GLY A 5 9.69 -8.17 -9.70
CA GLY A 5 10.86 -8.94 -10.13
C GLY A 5 10.49 -10.33 -10.64
N VAL A 6 9.75 -11.11 -9.83
CA VAL A 6 9.31 -12.47 -10.19
C VAL A 6 8.42 -12.46 -11.44
N ILE A 7 7.41 -11.59 -11.48
CA ILE A 7 6.41 -11.55 -12.55
C ILE A 7 7.03 -11.12 -13.89
N PHE A 8 7.92 -10.13 -13.86
CA PHE A 8 8.61 -9.65 -15.05
C PHE A 8 9.67 -10.63 -15.54
N SER A 9 10.42 -11.28 -14.64
CA SER A 9 11.40 -12.32 -15.02
C SER A 9 10.73 -13.53 -15.67
N LEU A 10 9.57 -13.96 -15.16
CA LEU A 10 8.83 -15.13 -15.64
C LEU A 10 7.98 -14.87 -16.90
N ARG A 11 8.01 -13.67 -17.49
CA ARG A 11 7.19 -13.27 -18.67
C ARG A 11 5.68 -13.51 -18.48
N LEU A 12 5.19 -13.36 -17.25
CA LEU A 12 3.77 -13.54 -16.95
C LEU A 12 2.89 -12.38 -17.43
N VAL A 13 3.50 -11.31 -17.96
CA VAL A 13 2.83 -10.15 -18.54
C VAL A 13 2.96 -10.22 -20.05
N GLN A 14 1.82 -10.29 -20.75
CA GLN A 14 1.77 -10.17 -22.20
C GLN A 14 1.77 -8.69 -22.55
N LEU A 15 2.84 -8.23 -23.20
CA LEU A 15 2.98 -6.86 -23.66
C LEU A 15 2.44 -6.76 -25.09
N PRO A 16 1.71 -5.71 -25.44
CA PRO A 16 1.45 -5.35 -26.84
C PRO A 16 2.78 -5.17 -27.59
N ASP A 17 2.83 -5.65 -28.84
CA ASP A 17 4.06 -5.69 -29.66
C ASP A 17 4.69 -4.30 -29.94
N ASN A 18 3.93 -3.22 -29.74
CA ASN A 18 4.34 -1.84 -30.01
C ASN A 18 4.98 -1.12 -28.80
N TRP A 19 5.19 -1.80 -27.66
CA TRP A 19 5.68 -1.12 -26.45
C TRP A 19 7.22 -1.04 -26.40
N ALA A 20 7.73 0.18 -26.18
CA ALA A 20 9.14 0.56 -26.33
C ALA A 20 10.15 -0.22 -25.45
N LEU A 21 9.71 -0.87 -24.37
CA LEU A 21 10.60 -1.61 -23.48
C LEU A 21 10.84 -3.06 -23.90
N GLY A 22 10.04 -3.61 -24.83
CA GLY A 22 10.14 -5.00 -25.28
C GLY A 22 10.05 -6.03 -24.14
N VAL A 23 9.91 -7.30 -24.50
CA VAL A 23 9.89 -8.39 -23.49
C VAL A 23 11.24 -8.49 -22.77
N THR A 24 12.34 -8.24 -23.49
CA THR A 24 13.71 -8.33 -22.97
C THR A 24 14.03 -7.23 -21.95
N GLY A 25 13.63 -5.97 -22.22
CA GLY A 25 13.87 -4.87 -21.28
C GLY A 25 13.09 -5.05 -19.98
N LEU A 26 11.85 -5.56 -20.07
CA LEU A 26 11.06 -5.87 -18.88
C LEU A 26 11.68 -7.00 -18.04
N GLN A 27 12.23 -8.04 -18.68
CA GLN A 27 12.96 -9.11 -17.97
C GLN A 27 14.22 -8.62 -17.29
N LEU A 28 15.04 -7.80 -17.97
CA LEU A 28 16.24 -7.18 -17.38
C LEU A 28 15.89 -6.36 -16.15
N LEU A 29 14.79 -5.60 -16.21
CA LEU A 29 14.27 -4.83 -15.09
C LEU A 29 13.79 -5.76 -13.96
N GLY A 30 13.13 -6.86 -14.30
CA GLY A 30 12.74 -7.92 -13.36
C GLY A 30 13.93 -8.52 -12.60
N PHE A 31 14.99 -8.91 -13.31
CA PHE A 31 16.22 -9.40 -12.70
C PHE A 31 16.93 -8.34 -11.87
N GLY A 32 16.94 -7.07 -12.32
CA GLY A 32 17.46 -5.95 -11.54
C GLY A 32 16.73 -5.78 -10.21
N LEU A 33 15.39 -5.82 -10.23
CA LEU A 33 14.55 -5.76 -9.03
C LEU A 33 14.82 -6.93 -8.07
N LEU A 34 14.96 -8.16 -8.60
CA LEU A 34 15.32 -9.34 -7.81
C LEU A 34 16.73 -9.22 -7.21
N GLY A 35 17.67 -8.64 -7.95
CA GLY A 35 19.02 -8.32 -7.48
C GLY A 35 19.00 -7.37 -6.29
N VAL A 36 18.23 -6.28 -6.39
CA VAL A 36 18.06 -5.31 -5.28
C VAL A 36 17.44 -5.96 -4.05
N VAL A 37 16.41 -6.78 -4.21
CA VAL A 37 15.77 -7.49 -3.09
C VAL A 37 16.73 -8.50 -2.46
N SER A 38 17.45 -9.27 -3.28
CA SER A 38 18.44 -10.25 -2.83
C SER A 38 19.60 -9.56 -2.10
N ALA A 39 20.09 -8.43 -2.61
CA ALA A 39 21.12 -7.63 -1.96
C ALA A 39 20.63 -7.08 -0.63
N TYR A 40 19.39 -6.57 -0.54
CA TYR A 40 18.81 -6.11 0.72
C TYR A 40 18.71 -7.21 1.76
N ILE A 41 18.21 -8.39 1.37
CA ILE A 41 18.13 -9.57 2.26
C ILE A 41 19.54 -10.02 2.66
N GLY A 42 20.49 -10.06 1.72
CA GLY A 42 21.88 -10.38 1.98
C GLY A 42 22.51 -9.43 2.99
N ILE A 43 22.38 -8.12 2.79
CA ILE A 43 22.87 -7.11 3.74
C ILE A 43 22.21 -7.30 5.12
N CYS A 44 20.90 -7.57 5.17
CA CYS A 44 20.21 -7.82 6.45
C CYS A 44 20.62 -9.15 7.12
N ALA A 45 21.04 -10.15 6.34
CA ALA A 45 21.48 -11.45 6.84
C ALA A 45 22.94 -11.45 7.31
N PHE A 46 23.83 -10.74 6.60
CA PHE A 46 25.26 -10.69 6.89
C PHE A 46 25.68 -9.51 7.78
N ALA A 47 24.78 -8.56 8.09
CA ALA A 47 25.05 -7.48 9.03
C ALA A 47 25.12 -8.00 10.49
N THR A 48 26.33 -8.36 10.92
CA THR A 48 26.68 -8.77 12.30
C THR A 48 26.52 -7.64 13.31
N GLN A 49 26.62 -6.37 12.89
CA GLN A 49 26.46 -5.19 13.75
C GLN A 49 25.13 -4.48 13.42
N ARG A 50 24.13 -4.63 14.30
CA ARG A 50 22.72 -4.20 14.08
C ARG A 50 22.45 -2.71 14.34
N VAL A 51 23.50 -1.91 14.58
CA VAL A 51 23.41 -0.47 14.79
C VAL A 51 24.53 0.20 14.00
N TRP A 52 24.18 0.84 12.89
CA TRP A 52 25.14 1.65 12.15
C TRP A 52 25.03 3.09 12.67
N HIS A 53 26.06 3.56 13.37
CA HIS A 53 26.15 4.94 13.83
C HIS A 53 26.68 5.81 12.70
N PHE A 54 25.78 6.36 11.88
CA PHE A 54 26.12 7.42 10.94
C PHE A 54 25.78 8.77 11.57
N ARG A 55 26.80 9.44 12.13
CA ARG A 55 26.69 10.72 12.85
C ARG A 55 25.76 10.61 14.08
N GLU A 56 24.72 11.46 14.18
CA GLU A 56 23.76 11.54 15.29
C GLU A 56 22.52 10.65 15.11
N ARG A 57 22.42 9.87 14.03
CA ARG A 57 21.27 9.00 13.74
C ARG A 57 21.68 7.54 13.90
N SER A 58 21.17 6.88 14.94
CA SER A 58 21.31 5.43 15.10
C SER A 58 20.36 4.73 14.12
N ILE A 59 20.89 4.27 12.97
CA ILE A 59 20.11 3.46 12.03
C ILE A 59 20.19 2.01 12.52
N LYS A 60 19.15 1.56 13.23
CA LYS A 60 18.98 0.15 13.57
C LYS A 60 18.55 -0.58 12.31
N LEU A 61 19.39 -1.44 11.76
CA LEU A 61 18.96 -2.30 10.66
C LEU A 61 17.87 -3.25 11.19
N PRO A 62 16.72 -3.36 10.50
CA PRO A 62 15.66 -4.28 10.91
C PRO A 62 16.21 -5.72 10.90
N SER A 63 15.82 -6.52 11.88
CA SER A 63 16.20 -7.93 11.92
C SER A 63 15.71 -8.66 10.66
N LEU A 64 16.40 -9.72 10.24
CA LEU A 64 16.01 -10.53 9.08
C LEU A 64 14.53 -10.94 9.10
N LYS A 65 13.99 -11.28 10.29
CA LYS A 65 12.56 -11.59 10.48
C LYS A 65 11.64 -10.42 10.11
N MET A 66 12.04 -9.20 10.47
CA MET A 66 11.27 -7.99 10.20
C MET A 66 11.36 -7.60 8.72
N ALA A 67 12.53 -7.77 8.09
CA ALA A 67 12.70 -7.59 6.66
C ALA A 67 11.84 -8.58 5.84
N LEU A 68 11.81 -9.85 6.24
CA LEU A 68 10.93 -10.86 5.63
C LEU A 68 9.45 -10.53 5.86
N LEU A 69 9.06 -10.10 7.07
CA LEU A 69 7.69 -9.70 7.34
C LEU A 69 7.27 -8.51 6.47
N GLN A 70 8.13 -7.51 6.33
CA GLN A 70 7.88 -6.36 5.45
C GLN A 70 7.75 -6.79 3.99
N LEU A 71 8.57 -7.75 3.55
CA LEU A 71 8.48 -8.29 2.20
C LEU A 71 7.16 -9.02 1.97
N CYS A 72 6.76 -9.88 2.90
CA CYS A 72 5.49 -10.62 2.83
C CYS A 72 4.29 -9.67 2.89
N LEU A 73 4.26 -8.71 3.83
CA LEU A 73 3.17 -7.74 3.94
C LEU A 73 3.08 -6.86 2.70
N GLY A 74 4.21 -6.39 2.18
CA GLY A 74 4.26 -5.64 0.93
C GLY A 74 3.75 -6.46 -0.25
N ALA A 75 4.21 -7.71 -0.37
CA ALA A 75 3.75 -8.62 -1.42
C ALA A 75 2.24 -8.87 -1.33
N SER A 76 1.73 -9.23 -0.15
CA SER A 76 0.30 -9.43 0.08
C SER A 76 -0.51 -8.17 -0.23
N ASN A 77 -0.03 -6.98 0.11
CA ASN A 77 -0.70 -5.74 -0.22
C ASN A 77 -0.87 -5.54 -1.73
N TRP A 78 0.21 -5.71 -2.51
CA TRP A 78 0.15 -5.57 -3.96
C TRP A 78 -0.74 -6.66 -4.60
N SER A 79 -0.66 -7.89 -4.10
CA SER A 79 -1.53 -8.98 -4.54
C SER A 79 -3.01 -8.70 -4.25
N LEU A 80 -3.34 -8.16 -3.08
CA LEU A 80 -4.71 -7.80 -2.71
C LEU A 80 -5.25 -6.65 -3.58
N MET A 81 -4.43 -5.63 -3.85
CA MET A 81 -4.79 -4.56 -4.78
C MET A 81 -5.10 -5.12 -6.17
N ALA A 82 -4.24 -5.99 -6.70
CA ALA A 82 -4.47 -6.63 -8.00
C ALA A 82 -5.70 -7.53 -7.99
N ALA A 83 -5.95 -8.27 -6.90
CA ALA A 83 -7.12 -9.13 -6.75
C ALA A 83 -8.42 -8.31 -6.77
N LEU A 84 -8.43 -7.15 -6.11
CA LEU A 84 -9.57 -6.24 -6.12
C LEU A 84 -9.85 -5.73 -7.54
N ILE A 85 -8.82 -5.25 -8.25
CA ILE A 85 -8.96 -4.81 -9.65
C ILE A 85 -9.42 -5.96 -10.54
N PHE A 86 -8.84 -7.16 -10.36
CA PHE A 86 -9.19 -8.36 -11.11
C PHE A 86 -10.66 -8.73 -10.95
N TRP A 87 -11.19 -8.66 -9.72
CA TRP A 87 -12.61 -8.91 -9.47
C TRP A 87 -13.50 -7.87 -10.16
N LEU A 88 -13.08 -6.62 -10.18
CA LEU A 88 -13.85 -5.52 -10.76
C LEU A 88 -13.78 -5.47 -12.30
N LEU A 89 -12.82 -6.15 -12.92
CA LEU A 89 -12.70 -6.23 -14.37
C LEU A 89 -13.75 -7.21 -14.96
N PRO A 90 -14.13 -7.03 -16.24
CA PRO A 90 -14.97 -7.99 -16.94
C PRO A 90 -14.32 -9.39 -17.02
N GLU A 91 -15.14 -10.42 -17.19
CA GLU A 91 -14.67 -11.79 -17.33
C GLU A 91 -13.67 -11.95 -18.49
N GLY A 92 -12.68 -12.83 -18.31
CA GLY A 92 -11.61 -13.09 -19.28
C GLY A 92 -10.24 -12.54 -18.88
N ALA A 93 -10.17 -11.72 -17.82
CA ALA A 93 -8.89 -11.22 -17.32
C ALA A 93 -8.05 -12.35 -16.74
N SER A 94 -6.73 -12.26 -16.88
CA SER A 94 -5.80 -13.14 -16.17
C SER A 94 -5.19 -12.39 -15.00
N TYR A 95 -5.28 -12.98 -13.80
CA TYR A 95 -4.77 -12.36 -12.58
C TYR A 95 -3.28 -11.96 -12.67
N PRO A 96 -2.37 -12.79 -13.23
CA PRO A 96 -0.97 -12.40 -13.40
C PRO A 96 -0.78 -11.19 -14.33
N SER A 97 -1.63 -11.04 -15.35
CA SER A 97 -1.59 -9.88 -16.25
C SER A 97 -2.04 -8.62 -15.52
N VAL A 98 -3.15 -8.67 -14.78
CA VAL A 98 -3.63 -7.53 -13.96
C VAL A 98 -2.59 -7.09 -12.94
N LEU A 99 -1.99 -8.05 -12.21
CA LEU A 99 -0.93 -7.77 -11.25
C LEU A 99 0.31 -7.20 -11.94
N GLY A 100 0.69 -7.73 -13.10
CA GLY A 100 1.80 -7.22 -13.91
C GLY A 100 1.60 -5.78 -14.35
N VAL A 101 0.43 -5.47 -14.92
CA VAL A 101 0.07 -4.13 -15.39
C VAL A 101 -0.04 -3.15 -14.22
N LEU A 102 -0.55 -3.58 -13.06
CA LEU A 102 -0.54 -2.78 -11.83
C LEU A 102 0.89 -2.41 -11.40
N LEU A 103 1.83 -3.36 -11.45
CA LEU A 103 3.22 -3.14 -11.06
C LEU A 103 3.96 -2.23 -12.05
N ILE A 104 3.70 -2.38 -13.35
CA ILE A 104 4.17 -1.45 -14.38
C ILE A 104 3.63 -0.04 -14.13
N SER A 105 2.32 0.06 -13.84
CA SER A 105 1.67 1.33 -13.50
C SER A 105 2.32 2.00 -12.30
N CYS A 106 2.67 1.24 -11.27
CA CYS A 106 3.38 1.76 -10.10
C CYS A 106 4.76 2.34 -10.46
N MET A 107 5.52 1.66 -11.32
CA MET A 107 6.82 2.18 -11.77
C MET A 107 6.66 3.45 -12.61
N ALA A 108 5.68 3.47 -13.52
CA ALA A 108 5.35 4.65 -14.30
C ALA A 108 4.94 5.82 -13.39
N ALA A 109 4.16 5.58 -12.35
CA ALA A 109 3.75 6.60 -11.38
C ALA A 109 4.93 7.18 -10.60
N VAL A 110 5.91 6.34 -10.23
CA VAL A 110 7.16 6.79 -9.58
C VAL A 110 7.95 7.70 -10.50
N VAL A 111 8.12 7.33 -11.77
CA VAL A 111 8.84 8.14 -12.77
C VAL A 111 8.12 9.45 -13.05
N ALA A 112 6.78 9.41 -13.12
CA ALA A 112 5.97 10.60 -13.35
C ALA A 112 5.92 11.54 -12.13
N HIS A 113 6.40 11.11 -10.95
CA HIS A 113 6.28 11.85 -9.69
C HIS A 113 4.84 12.28 -9.36
N ILE A 114 3.84 11.55 -9.84
CA ILE A 114 2.43 11.88 -9.63
C ILE A 114 1.95 11.24 -8.31
N PRO A 115 1.52 12.04 -7.32
CA PRO A 115 1.01 11.51 -6.06
C PRO A 115 -0.24 10.65 -6.30
N ALA A 116 -0.33 9.53 -5.58
CA ALA A 116 -1.38 8.52 -5.71
C ALA A 116 -1.55 7.88 -7.11
N GLY A 117 -0.64 8.16 -8.06
CA GLY A 117 -0.68 7.61 -9.42
C GLY A 117 -2.00 7.91 -10.14
N LEU A 118 -2.64 9.04 -9.85
CA LEU A 118 -3.89 9.47 -10.47
C LEU A 118 -3.66 9.72 -11.97
N GLY A 119 -4.49 9.11 -12.82
CA GLY A 119 -4.36 9.19 -14.27
C GLY A 119 -3.31 8.27 -14.86
N VAL A 120 -2.18 8.05 -14.17
CA VAL A 120 -1.11 7.15 -14.64
C VAL A 120 -1.57 5.70 -14.62
N LEU A 121 -2.23 5.28 -13.54
CA LEU A 121 -2.75 3.91 -13.43
C LEU A 121 -3.76 3.64 -14.54
N GLU A 122 -4.70 4.56 -14.73
CA GLU A 122 -5.73 4.49 -15.77
C GLU A 122 -5.11 4.46 -17.17
N ALA A 123 -4.14 5.34 -17.45
CA ALA A 123 -3.46 5.40 -18.73
C ALA A 123 -2.71 4.09 -19.05
N VAL A 124 -2.02 3.51 -18.07
CA VAL A 124 -1.26 2.27 -18.29
C VAL A 124 -2.20 1.07 -18.47
N PHE A 125 -3.27 0.98 -17.68
CA PHE A 125 -4.28 -0.06 -17.85
C PHE A 125 -4.99 0.05 -19.20
N LEU A 126 -5.36 1.26 -19.64
CA LEU A 126 -5.90 1.46 -20.98
C LEU A 126 -4.87 1.08 -22.04
N ALA A 127 -3.64 1.56 -21.95
CA ALA A 127 -2.59 1.25 -22.92
C ALA A 127 -2.38 -0.26 -23.10
N MET A 128 -2.44 -1.02 -22.01
CA MET A 128 -2.18 -2.48 -22.01
C MET A 128 -3.43 -3.32 -22.32
N LEU A 129 -4.61 -2.95 -21.81
CA LEU A 129 -5.82 -3.79 -21.83
C LEU A 129 -6.95 -3.28 -22.74
N GLN A 130 -6.88 -2.07 -23.30
CA GLN A 130 -7.98 -1.51 -24.12
C GLN A 130 -8.32 -2.34 -25.37
N HIS A 131 -7.38 -3.16 -25.86
CA HIS A 131 -7.61 -4.06 -26.99
C HIS A 131 -8.46 -5.27 -26.62
N GLN A 132 -8.48 -5.65 -25.33
CA GLN A 132 -9.21 -6.80 -24.81
C GLN A 132 -10.53 -6.40 -24.13
N TYR A 133 -10.59 -5.20 -23.56
CA TYR A 133 -11.76 -4.71 -22.81
C TYR A 133 -12.16 -3.32 -23.26
N GLY A 134 -13.46 -3.03 -23.25
CA GLY A 134 -13.97 -1.70 -23.55
C GLY A 134 -13.41 -0.64 -22.61
N GLN A 135 -12.93 0.48 -23.17
CA GLN A 135 -12.32 1.59 -22.43
C GLN A 135 -13.19 2.09 -21.26
N ALA A 136 -14.50 2.24 -21.49
CA ALA A 136 -15.45 2.67 -20.46
C ALA A 136 -15.51 1.69 -19.28
N SER A 137 -15.45 0.39 -19.56
CA SER A 137 -15.48 -0.65 -18.53
C SER A 137 -14.19 -0.67 -17.70
N LEU A 138 -13.02 -0.53 -18.35
CA LEU A 138 -11.74 -0.42 -17.65
C LEU A 138 -11.72 0.79 -16.72
N ILE A 139 -12.12 1.97 -17.21
CA ILE A 139 -12.18 3.18 -16.37
C ILE A 139 -13.17 3.00 -15.22
N ALA A 140 -14.34 2.42 -15.45
CA ALA A 140 -15.32 2.15 -14.41
C ALA A 140 -14.76 1.21 -13.32
N ALA A 141 -14.10 0.12 -13.71
CA ALA A 141 -13.48 -0.83 -12.78
C ALA A 141 -12.37 -0.17 -11.95
N LEU A 142 -11.53 0.65 -12.56
CA LEU A 142 -10.44 1.35 -11.86
C LEU A 142 -10.97 2.43 -10.90
N LEU A 143 -12.02 3.16 -11.28
CA LEU A 143 -12.68 4.11 -10.40
C LEU A 143 -13.34 3.39 -9.21
N ALA A 144 -14.04 2.29 -9.45
CA ALA A 144 -14.64 1.48 -8.39
C ALA A 144 -13.56 0.89 -7.45
N TYR A 145 -12.42 0.44 -8.00
CA TYR A 145 -11.26 0.06 -7.19
C TYR A 145 -10.81 1.20 -6.26
N ARG A 146 -10.72 2.44 -6.76
CA ARG A 146 -10.33 3.58 -5.94
C ARG A 146 -11.34 3.88 -4.84
N VAL A 147 -12.63 3.76 -5.12
CA VAL A 147 -13.66 3.93 -4.09
C VAL A 147 -13.50 2.90 -2.98
N LEU A 148 -13.34 1.63 -3.34
CA LEU A 148 -13.21 0.54 -2.38
C LEU A 148 -11.88 0.58 -1.61
N TYR A 149 -10.79 0.96 -2.26
CA TYR A 149 -9.46 0.91 -1.67
C TYR A 149 -9.06 2.20 -0.95
N TYR A 150 -9.51 3.37 -1.41
CA TYR A 150 -9.14 4.66 -0.81
C TYR A 150 -10.28 5.30 -0.03
N LEU A 151 -11.49 5.41 -0.62
CA LEU A 151 -12.58 6.15 0.01
C LEU A 151 -13.22 5.36 1.15
N LEU A 152 -13.39 4.05 1.00
CA LEU A 152 -14.02 3.22 2.03
C LEU A 152 -13.19 3.22 3.35
N PRO A 153 -11.86 2.96 3.34
CA PRO A 153 -11.07 3.03 4.57
C PRO A 153 -11.01 4.43 5.16
N LEU A 154 -10.99 5.47 4.31
CA LEU A 154 -11.03 6.86 4.76
C LEU A 154 -12.34 7.15 5.51
N LEU A 155 -13.48 6.73 4.96
CA LEU A 155 -14.78 6.92 5.59
C LEU A 155 -14.87 6.18 6.93
N VAL A 156 -14.40 4.93 6.99
CA VAL A 156 -14.34 4.16 8.24
C VAL A 156 -13.46 4.86 9.28
N ALA A 157 -12.28 5.32 8.88
CA ALA A 157 -11.36 6.05 9.77
C ALA A 157 -11.97 7.36 10.28
N SER A 158 -12.63 8.13 9.42
CA SER A 158 -13.31 9.37 9.80
C SER A 158 -14.45 9.12 10.79
N VAL A 159 -15.27 8.10 10.56
CA VAL A 159 -16.35 7.73 11.50
C VAL A 159 -15.78 7.29 12.85
N ALA A 160 -14.77 6.42 12.83
CA ALA A 160 -14.11 5.96 14.06
C ALA A 160 -13.50 7.12 14.85
N TYR A 161 -12.85 8.07 14.17
CA TYR A 161 -12.29 9.28 14.77
C TYR A 161 -13.36 10.13 15.44
N LEU A 162 -14.46 10.43 14.74
CA LEU A 162 -15.56 11.24 15.28
C LEU A 162 -16.22 10.58 16.50
N VAL A 163 -16.36 9.25 16.49
CA VAL A 163 -16.89 8.49 17.64
C VAL A 163 -15.94 8.61 18.84
N LEU A 164 -14.63 8.46 18.61
CA LEU A 164 -13.63 8.56 19.67
C LEU A 164 -13.56 9.97 20.25
N GLU A 165 -13.62 10.99 19.40
CA GLU A 165 -13.62 12.39 19.82
C GLU A 165 -14.86 12.74 20.67
N LYS A 166 -16.04 12.27 20.26
CA LYS A 166 -17.27 12.43 21.04
C LYS A 166 -17.13 11.77 22.42
N ARG A 167 -16.61 10.54 22.47
CA ARG A 167 -16.38 9.83 23.74
C ARG A 167 -15.38 10.55 24.65
N ALA A 168 -14.27 11.04 24.09
CA ALA A 168 -13.26 11.78 24.83
C ALA A 168 -13.82 13.08 25.43
N LYS A 169 -14.61 13.84 24.65
CA LYS A 169 -15.29 15.05 25.11
C LYS A 169 -16.27 14.77 26.25
N THR A 170 -17.04 13.68 26.17
CA THR A 170 -17.97 13.29 27.24
C THR A 170 -17.26 12.89 28.53
N LEU A 171 -16.15 12.14 28.44
CA LEU A 171 -15.36 11.74 29.61
C LEU A 171 -14.70 12.95 30.29
N ARG A 172 -14.19 13.91 29.51
CA ARG A 172 -13.60 15.14 30.05
C ARG A 172 -14.62 16.01 30.78
N LYS A 173 -15.83 16.18 30.23
CA LYS A 173 -16.93 16.90 30.91
C LYS A 173 -17.33 16.25 32.23
N ARG A 174 -17.39 14.92 32.29
CA ARG A 174 -17.65 14.18 33.55
C ARG A 174 -16.54 14.37 34.58
N GLY A 175 -15.29 14.39 34.15
CA GLY A 175 -14.15 14.66 35.02
C GLY A 175 -14.16 16.09 35.59
N GLU A 176 -14.50 17.09 34.77
CA GLU A 176 -14.63 18.49 35.20
C GLU A 176 -15.78 18.63 36.23
N GLN A 177 -16.93 17.99 36.01
CA GLN A 177 -18.05 17.99 36.98
C GLN A 177 -17.71 17.31 38.32
N ALA A 178 -16.95 16.22 38.30
CA ALA A 178 -16.53 15.52 39.52
C ALA A 178 -15.47 16.30 40.34
N VAL A 179 -14.77 17.26 39.72
CA VAL A 179 -13.81 18.14 40.39
C VAL A 179 -14.50 19.39 40.95
N GLU A 180 -15.62 19.82 40.36
CA GLU A 180 -16.35 21.02 40.73
C GLU A 180 -17.44 20.80 41.79
N GLU A 181 -17.88 19.55 42.04
CA GLU A 181 -18.68 19.21 43.22
C GLU A 181 -17.83 19.26 44.50
N PRO A 182 -18.07 20.20 45.44
CA PRO A 182 -17.32 20.25 46.68
C PRO A 182 -17.74 19.07 47.56
N SER A 183 -16.75 18.28 47.99
CA SER A 183 -16.94 17.14 48.90
C SER A 183 -17.76 17.58 50.12
N PRO A 184 -18.86 16.88 50.49
CA PRO A 184 -19.66 17.21 51.66
C PRO A 184 -18.92 16.72 52.91
N VAL A 185 -17.84 17.39 53.28
CA VAL A 185 -17.20 17.23 54.59
C VAL A 185 -17.47 18.52 55.37
N SER A 186 -18.50 18.46 56.23
CA SER A 186 -18.70 19.26 57.45
C SER A 186 -20.18 19.61 57.69
N ALA A 187 -21.04 18.60 57.86
CA ALA A 187 -22.33 18.78 58.51
C ALA A 187 -22.52 17.66 59.54
N GLY A 188 -21.71 17.70 60.60
CA GLY A 188 -21.72 16.68 61.64
C GLY A 188 -20.69 16.96 62.70
N ASN A 189 -20.65 18.20 63.20
CA ASN A 189 -19.95 18.48 64.44
C ASN A 189 -20.84 19.35 65.33
N THR A 190 -20.74 19.06 66.62
CA THR A 190 -21.32 19.72 67.81
C THR A 190 -22.70 19.25 68.27
N PRO A 191 -22.92 19.23 69.60
CA PRO A 191 -22.16 18.50 70.62
C PRO A 191 -23.02 17.45 71.37
#